data_AF-A0A453PDV7-F1
#
_entry.id   AF-A0A453PDV7-F1
#
_cell.length_a   1.000
_cell.length_b   1.000
_cell.length_c   1.000
_cell.angle_alpha   90.00
_cell.angle_beta   90.00
_cell.angle_gamma   90.00
#
_symmetry.space_group_name_H-M   'P 1'
#
loop_
_entity.id
_entity.type
_entity.pdbx_description
1 polymer ?
#
loop_
_entity_poly.entity_id
_entity_poly.type
_entity_poly.pdbx_seq_one_letter_code
_entity_poly.pdbx_strand_id
1 'polypeptide(L)'
;MQGKEIDLIVGTDVRDGNGSTRMVNWCGSIIQDPHSAVRALGFLPKEGHGVYVARWCHGSPVHRYGLYALQWIVEVNGQPTPDLESFIEVVKGLEDREFVRVKTVHLNGKPRVLTLKQDLHYWPTWELTFEPETDTWKRRTIKALQPTGA
;
A
#
# COMPACT_ATOMS: atom_id res chain seq x y z
N MET A 1 22.05 18.99 -32.63
CA MET A 1 20.90 18.06 -32.75
C MET A 1 19.65 18.91 -32.89
N GLN A 2 18.87 18.74 -33.96
CA GLN A 2 17.59 19.44 -34.14
C GLN A 2 16.52 18.71 -33.33
N GLY A 3 15.90 19.41 -32.38
CA GLY A 3 14.77 18.87 -31.61
C GLY A 3 13.57 18.67 -32.54
N LYS A 4 12.93 17.50 -32.45
CA LYS A 4 11.73 17.16 -33.21
C LYS A 4 10.51 17.36 -32.31
N GLU A 5 9.57 18.18 -32.77
CA GLU A 5 8.29 18.39 -32.09
C GLU A 5 7.50 17.08 -32.03
N ILE A 6 6.85 16.82 -30.90
CA ILE A 6 5.99 15.66 -30.67
C ILE A 6 4.70 16.12 -29.99
N ASP A 7 3.57 15.67 -30.53
CA ASP A 7 2.28 15.81 -29.87
C ASP A 7 2.09 14.65 -28.88
N LEU A 8 1.96 14.99 -27.59
CA LEU A 8 1.73 14.03 -26.52
C LEU A 8 0.43 14.35 -25.80
N ILE A 9 -0.48 13.39 -25.76
CA ILE A 9 -1.69 13.47 -24.94
C ILE A 9 -1.32 13.01 -23.53
N VAL A 10 -1.41 13.92 -22.57
CA VAL A 10 -1.11 13.64 -21.16
C VAL A 10 -2.42 13.42 -20.40
N GLY A 11 -2.52 12.30 -19.68
CA GLY A 11 -3.67 12.03 -18.82
C GLY A 11 -3.75 13.03 -17.67
N THR A 12 -4.95 13.59 -17.45
CA THR A 12 -5.23 14.43 -16.27
C THR A 12 -5.74 13.58 -15.11
N ASP A 13 -5.34 13.93 -13.90
CA ASP A 13 -5.81 13.28 -12.67
C ASP A 13 -6.89 14.13 -12.00
N VAL A 14 -7.92 13.51 -11.46
CA VAL A 14 -9.01 14.23 -10.77
C VAL A 14 -8.48 14.76 -9.43
N ARG A 15 -8.70 16.06 -9.17
CA ARG A 15 -8.38 16.71 -7.89
C ARG A 15 -9.65 17.32 -7.31
N ASP A 16 -10.42 16.49 -6.61
CA ASP A 16 -11.67 16.86 -5.95
C ASP A 16 -11.48 17.55 -4.59
N GLY A 17 -10.24 17.56 -4.07
CA GLY A 17 -9.89 18.17 -2.79
C GLY A 17 -10.02 17.23 -1.58
N ASN A 18 -10.51 16.00 -1.77
CA ASN A 18 -10.76 15.05 -0.68
C ASN A 18 -9.49 14.33 -0.19
N GLY A 19 -8.40 14.41 -0.95
CA GLY A 19 -7.14 13.76 -0.58
C GLY A 19 -7.24 12.24 -0.63
N SER A 20 -6.79 11.55 0.42
CA SER A 20 -6.86 10.08 0.51
C SER A 20 -8.21 9.64 1.05
N THR A 21 -8.98 8.93 0.22
CA THR A 21 -10.32 8.41 0.56
C THR A 21 -10.33 6.91 0.87
N ARG A 22 -9.19 6.22 0.72
CA ARG A 22 -9.07 4.78 1.00
C ARG A 22 -7.71 4.46 1.60
N MET A 23 -7.70 3.60 2.61
CA MET A 23 -6.48 3.10 3.23
C MET A 23 -6.66 1.67 3.75
N VAL A 24 -5.56 0.94 3.84
CA VAL A 24 -5.50 -0.43 4.35
C VAL A 24 -4.57 -0.50 5.54
N ASN A 25 -4.99 -1.20 6.59
CA ASN A 25 -4.06 -1.75 7.56
C ASN A 25 -3.67 -3.16 7.16
N TRP A 26 -2.37 -3.39 7.05
CA TRP A 26 -1.82 -4.73 6.93
C TRP A 26 -0.62 -4.88 7.86
N CYS A 27 -0.70 -5.85 8.77
CA CYS A 27 0.37 -6.15 9.73
C CYS A 27 0.85 -4.93 10.54
N GLY A 28 -0.01 -3.92 10.74
CA GLY A 28 0.30 -2.69 11.44
C GLY A 28 0.95 -1.57 10.61
N SER A 29 0.99 -1.72 9.29
CA SER A 29 1.26 -0.61 8.36
C SER A 29 -0.05 0.03 7.91
N ILE A 30 -0.04 1.35 7.71
CA ILE A 30 -1.11 2.09 7.03
C ILE A 30 -0.66 2.36 5.60
N ILE A 31 -1.39 1.79 4.66
CA ILE A 31 -1.06 1.72 3.23
C ILE A 31 -2.16 2.40 2.43
N GLN A 32 -1.79 3.13 1.40
CA GLN A 32 -2.70 3.82 0.48
C GLN A 32 -2.05 3.94 -0.89
N ASP A 33 -2.82 4.31 -1.92
CA ASP A 33 -2.23 4.76 -3.16
C ASP A 33 -1.34 6.00 -2.92
N PRO A 34 -0.27 6.19 -3.72
CA PRO A 34 0.65 7.31 -3.51
C PRO A 34 -0.09 8.65 -3.52
N HIS A 35 0.00 9.38 -2.40
CA HIS A 35 -0.67 10.67 -2.25
C HIS A 35 -0.24 11.64 -3.36
N SER A 36 -1.15 12.49 -3.84
CA SER A 36 -0.89 13.45 -4.92
C SER A 36 0.35 14.32 -4.66
N ALA A 37 0.52 14.81 -3.42
CA ALA A 37 1.71 15.52 -2.97
C ALA A 37 3.01 14.71 -3.09
N VAL A 38 2.99 13.41 -2.78
CA VAL A 38 4.14 12.51 -2.94
C VAL A 38 4.44 12.30 -4.43
N ARG A 39 3.40 12.09 -5.26
CA ARG A 39 3.53 11.98 -6.72
C ARG A 39 4.10 13.25 -7.35
N ALA A 40 3.72 14.43 -6.84
CA ALA A 40 4.20 15.73 -7.32
C ALA A 40 5.70 15.93 -7.10
N LEU A 41 6.33 15.20 -6.18
CA LEU A 41 7.78 15.24 -5.99
C LEU A 41 8.55 14.50 -7.11
N GLY A 42 7.86 13.82 -8.03
CA GLY A 42 8.48 13.10 -9.15
C GLY A 42 9.15 11.77 -8.75
N PHE A 43 9.06 11.38 -7.48
CA PHE A 43 9.56 10.10 -6.99
C PHE A 43 8.49 9.04 -7.15
N LEU A 44 8.49 8.39 -8.30
CA LEU A 44 7.67 7.23 -8.58
C LEU A 44 8.60 6.05 -8.88
N PRO A 45 8.36 4.86 -8.30
CA PRO A 45 9.11 3.67 -8.67
C PRO A 45 9.03 3.48 -10.19
N LYS A 46 10.18 3.22 -10.83
CA LYS A 46 10.22 2.94 -12.27
C LYS A 46 9.52 1.62 -12.59
N GLU A 47 9.43 0.73 -11.61
CA GLU A 47 8.76 -0.56 -11.68
C GLU A 47 7.22 -0.45 -11.70
N GLY A 48 6.64 0.75 -11.54
CA GLY A 48 5.18 0.99 -11.51
C GLY A 48 4.69 1.52 -10.16
N HIS A 49 3.54 2.21 -10.17
CA HIS A 49 2.92 2.99 -9.09
C HIS A 49 2.47 2.18 -7.86
N GLY A 50 3.37 1.45 -7.22
CA GLY A 50 3.07 0.62 -6.06
C GLY A 50 2.38 1.34 -4.91
N VAL A 51 2.00 0.60 -3.87
CA VAL A 51 1.25 1.17 -2.75
C VAL A 51 2.18 1.80 -1.72
N TYR A 52 1.81 2.97 -1.21
CA TYR A 52 2.65 3.78 -0.35
C TYR A 52 2.39 3.48 1.13
N VAL A 53 3.48 3.24 1.88
CA VAL A 53 3.43 3.08 3.34
C VAL A 53 3.46 4.47 3.98
N ALA A 54 2.30 4.92 4.44
CA ALA A 54 2.15 6.22 5.08
C ALA A 54 2.59 6.19 6.54
N ARG A 55 2.34 5.08 7.24
CA ARG A 55 2.66 4.93 8.66
C ARG A 55 2.90 3.47 9.03
N TRP A 56 3.59 3.26 10.14
CA TRP A 56 3.65 1.98 10.83
C TRP A 56 3.34 2.18 12.31
N CYS A 57 2.84 1.13 12.96
CA CYS A 57 2.57 1.12 14.39
C CYS A 57 3.72 0.45 15.15
N HIS A 58 4.12 1.00 16.30
CA HIS A 58 5.14 0.38 17.16
C HIS A 58 4.66 -0.98 17.69
N GLY A 59 5.59 -1.92 17.82
CA GLY A 59 5.31 -3.30 18.25
C GLY A 59 4.61 -4.17 17.21
N SER A 60 4.28 -3.64 16.03
CA SER A 60 3.69 -4.41 14.94
C SER A 60 4.70 -5.33 14.24
N PRO A 61 4.23 -6.34 13.48
CA PRO A 61 5.10 -7.11 12.60
C PRO A 61 5.91 -6.23 11.65
N VAL A 62 5.30 -5.21 11.01
CA VAL A 62 6.03 -4.33 10.09
C VAL A 62 7.17 -3.58 10.79
N HIS A 63 6.97 -3.17 12.05
CA HIS A 63 8.02 -2.55 12.87
C HIS A 63 9.19 -3.50 13.15
N ARG A 64 8.87 -4.76 13.46
CA ARG A 64 9.86 -5.83 13.73
C ARG A 64 10.70 -6.18 12.50
N TYR A 65 10.07 -6.20 11.33
CA TYR A 65 10.70 -6.63 10.08
C TYR A 65 11.25 -5.47 9.23
N GLY A 66 11.06 -4.23 9.67
CA GLY A 66 11.70 -3.04 9.09
C GLY A 66 11.00 -2.51 7.83
N LEU A 67 9.69 -2.69 7.73
CA LEU A 67 8.84 -1.99 6.75
C LEU A 67 8.31 -0.71 7.41
N TYR A 68 8.88 0.42 7.01
CA TYR A 68 8.61 1.75 7.58
C TYR A 68 7.94 2.67 6.56
N ALA A 69 7.62 3.89 6.96
CA ALA A 69 7.07 4.89 6.05
C ALA A 69 8.12 5.35 5.01
N LEU A 70 7.65 6.13 4.04
CA LEU A 70 8.47 6.68 2.93
C LEU A 70 8.94 5.60 1.94
N GLN A 71 8.16 4.53 1.80
CA GLN A 71 8.45 3.40 0.91
C GLN A 71 7.19 3.02 0.14
N TRP A 72 7.37 2.55 -1.08
CA TRP A 72 6.34 1.83 -1.83
C TRP A 72 6.54 0.34 -1.68
N ILE A 73 5.47 -0.42 -1.51
CA ILE A 73 5.43 -1.84 -1.75
C ILE A 73 5.11 -2.03 -3.24
N VAL A 74 6.03 -2.68 -3.95
CA VAL A 74 5.90 -2.90 -5.40
C VAL A 74 5.64 -4.36 -5.76
N GLU A 75 5.92 -5.28 -4.82
CA GLU A 75 5.71 -6.71 -4.99
C GLU A 75 5.49 -7.40 -3.64
N VAL A 76 4.59 -8.36 -3.61
CA VAL A 76 4.35 -9.26 -2.46
C VAL A 76 4.38 -10.70 -2.97
N ASN A 77 5.26 -11.54 -2.41
CA ASN A 77 5.46 -12.94 -2.81
C ASN A 77 5.66 -13.17 -4.32
N GLY A 78 6.35 -12.26 -5.03
CA GLY A 78 6.52 -12.37 -6.48
C GLY A 78 5.40 -11.72 -7.31
N GLN A 79 4.29 -11.33 -6.68
CA GLN A 79 3.15 -10.72 -7.36
C GLN A 79 3.27 -9.19 -7.34
N PRO A 80 3.22 -8.51 -8.50
CA PRO A 80 3.21 -7.06 -8.57
C PRO A 80 2.00 -6.45 -7.86
N THR A 81 2.21 -5.30 -7.20
CA THR A 81 1.13 -4.56 -6.51
C THR A 81 1.06 -3.13 -7.03
N PRO A 82 0.60 -2.90 -8.28
CA PRO A 82 0.65 -1.58 -8.95
C PRO A 82 -0.38 -0.56 -8.45
N ASP A 83 -1.29 -0.97 -7.58
CA ASP A 83 -2.34 -0.14 -6.97
C ASP A 83 -2.86 -0.81 -5.69
N LEU A 84 -3.67 -0.08 -4.91
CA LEU A 84 -4.21 -0.57 -3.66
C LEU A 84 -5.12 -1.79 -3.81
N GLU A 85 -5.84 -1.91 -4.93
CA GLU A 85 -6.74 -3.04 -5.16
C GLU A 85 -5.95 -4.34 -5.39
N SER A 86 -4.94 -4.29 -6.26
CA SER A 86 -4.03 -5.40 -6.52
C SER A 86 -3.28 -5.82 -5.25
N PHE A 87 -2.86 -4.86 -4.43
CA PHE A 87 -2.26 -5.14 -3.13
C PHE A 87 -3.22 -5.90 -2.20
N ILE A 88 -4.48 -5.44 -2.09
CA ILE A 88 -5.50 -6.08 -1.24
C ILE A 88 -5.74 -7.52 -1.67
N GLU A 89 -5.91 -7.77 -2.98
CA GLU A 89 -6.16 -9.11 -3.49
C GLU A 89 -4.99 -10.07 -3.20
N VAL A 90 -3.75 -9.60 -3.29
CA VAL A 90 -2.58 -10.41 -2.92
C VAL A 90 -2.57 -10.70 -1.41
N VAL A 91 -2.71 -9.69 -0.55
CA VAL A 91 -2.57 -9.89 0.91
C VAL A 91 -3.76 -10.64 1.54
N LYS A 92 -4.93 -10.60 0.90
CA LYS A 92 -6.10 -11.39 1.29
C LYS A 92 -5.86 -12.90 1.14
N GLY A 93 -4.98 -13.30 0.22
CA GLY A 93 -4.57 -14.70 0.05
C GLY A 93 -3.62 -15.22 1.13
N LEU A 94 -2.97 -14.35 1.91
CA LEU A 94 -1.91 -14.73 2.84
C LEU A 94 -2.45 -15.27 4.17
N GLU A 95 -1.91 -16.38 4.65
CA GLU A 95 -2.38 -17.04 5.87
C GLU A 95 -1.77 -16.47 7.16
N ASP A 96 -2.41 -16.74 8.31
CA ASP A 96 -1.82 -16.36 9.59
C ASP A 96 -0.47 -17.06 9.78
N ARG A 97 0.50 -16.34 10.37
CA ARG A 97 1.88 -16.79 10.60
C ARG A 97 2.68 -17.11 9.34
N GLU A 98 2.15 -16.88 8.15
CA GLU A 98 2.91 -17.03 6.90
C GLU A 98 4.08 -16.04 6.84
N PHE A 99 5.21 -16.48 6.30
CA PHE A 99 6.32 -15.59 5.94
C PHE A 99 6.13 -15.07 4.52
N VAL A 100 6.11 -13.76 4.40
CA VAL A 100 5.80 -13.01 3.20
C VAL A 100 7.05 -12.27 2.74
N ARG A 101 7.43 -12.43 1.47
CA ARG A 101 8.51 -11.66 0.85
C ARG A 101 7.93 -10.37 0.26
N VAL A 102 8.45 -9.22 0.70
CA VAL A 102 7.98 -7.90 0.28
C VAL A 102 9.11 -7.17 -0.42
N LYS A 103 8.89 -6.77 -1.67
CA LYS A 103 9.80 -5.86 -2.38
C LYS A 103 9.29 -4.44 -2.20
N THR A 104 10.19 -3.57 -1.81
CA THR A 104 9.93 -2.16 -1.57
C THR A 104 10.86 -1.29 -2.38
N VAL A 105 10.44 -0.05 -2.63
CA VAL A 105 11.28 1.02 -3.16
C VAL A 105 11.17 2.18 -2.19
N HIS A 106 12.29 2.68 -1.67
CA HIS A 106 12.28 3.85 -0.79
C HIS A 106 12.10 5.14 -1.60
N LEU A 107 11.68 6.24 -0.97
CA LEU A 107 11.54 7.58 -1.56
C LEU A 107 12.77 8.06 -2.36
N ASN A 108 13.96 7.54 -2.05
CA ASN A 108 15.22 7.86 -2.76
C ASN A 108 15.51 6.91 -3.94
N GLY A 109 14.53 6.10 -4.35
CA GLY A 109 14.62 5.16 -5.47
C GLY A 109 15.37 3.86 -5.17
N LYS A 110 15.83 3.62 -3.94
CA LYS A 110 16.57 2.39 -3.60
C LYS A 110 15.61 1.22 -3.39
N PRO A 111 15.71 0.12 -4.17
CA PRO A 111 14.93 -1.07 -3.93
C PRO A 111 15.47 -1.87 -2.74
N ARG A 112 14.58 -2.54 -2.02
CA ARG A 112 14.92 -3.46 -0.93
C ARG A 112 13.92 -4.60 -0.88
N VAL A 113 14.40 -5.81 -0.64
CA VAL A 113 13.56 -6.97 -0.32
C VAL A 113 13.67 -7.25 1.18
N LEU A 114 12.53 -7.47 1.82
CA LEU A 114 12.43 -7.88 3.21
C LEU A 114 11.45 -9.04 3.35
N THR A 115 11.56 -9.76 4.47
CA THR A 115 10.58 -10.77 4.87
C THR A 115 9.74 -10.21 6.00
N LEU A 116 8.45 -10.52 6.01
CA LEU A 116 7.48 -10.15 7.05
C LEU A 116 6.76 -11.42 7.50
N LYS A 117 6.51 -11.60 8.80
CA LYS A 117 5.61 -12.66 9.27
C LYS A 117 4.24 -12.10 9.60
N GLN A 118 3.19 -12.62 8.97
CA GLN A 118 1.82 -12.18 9.20
C GLN A 118 1.35 -12.57 10.62
N ASP A 119 0.56 -11.69 11.24
CA ASP A 119 -0.05 -11.91 12.55
C ASP A 119 -1.50 -11.39 12.52
N LEU A 120 -2.44 -12.27 12.17
CA LEU A 120 -3.86 -11.95 12.12
C LEU A 120 -4.53 -11.94 13.49
N HIS A 121 -3.85 -12.43 14.53
CA HIS A 121 -4.36 -12.43 15.90
C HIS A 121 -4.38 -11.02 16.48
N TYR A 122 -3.26 -10.31 16.39
CA TYR A 122 -3.13 -8.94 16.90
C TYR A 122 -3.30 -7.88 15.81
N TRP A 123 -3.03 -8.22 14.55
CA TRP A 123 -3.03 -7.28 13.42
C TRP A 123 -3.87 -7.80 12.25
N PRO A 124 -5.20 -7.91 12.41
CA PRO A 124 -6.09 -8.27 11.30
C PRO A 124 -5.96 -7.26 10.17
N THR A 125 -6.11 -7.72 8.93
CA THR A 125 -6.13 -6.88 7.74
C THR A 125 -7.50 -6.24 7.61
N TRP A 126 -7.55 -4.91 7.54
CA TRP A 126 -8.79 -4.15 7.37
C TRP A 126 -8.56 -2.95 6.46
N GLU A 127 -9.62 -2.44 5.86
CA GLU A 127 -9.61 -1.19 5.10
C GLU A 127 -10.54 -0.15 5.73
N LEU A 128 -10.24 1.11 5.45
CA LEU A 128 -11.10 2.25 5.66
C LEU A 128 -11.38 2.92 4.31
N THR A 129 -12.65 3.20 4.04
CA THR A 129 -13.10 3.90 2.84
C THR A 129 -13.98 5.06 3.26
N PHE A 130 -13.71 6.24 2.71
CA PHE A 130 -14.51 7.44 2.90
C PHE A 130 -15.67 7.44 1.90
N GLU A 131 -16.87 7.75 2.39
CA GLU A 131 -18.10 7.86 1.61
C GLU A 131 -18.52 9.33 1.53
N PRO A 132 -18.25 10.01 0.40
CA PRO A 132 -18.53 11.44 0.24
C PRO A 132 -20.03 11.78 0.38
N GLU A 133 -20.92 10.85 0.04
CA GLU A 133 -22.37 11.05 0.09
C GLU A 133 -22.88 11.19 1.54
N THR A 134 -22.17 10.60 2.50
CA THR A 134 -22.55 10.59 3.91
C THR A 134 -21.58 11.34 4.80
N ASP A 135 -20.43 11.77 4.26
CA ASP A 135 -19.29 12.34 5.01
C ASP A 135 -18.82 11.42 6.15
N THR A 136 -18.79 10.11 5.88
CA THR A 136 -18.39 9.11 6.88
C THR A 136 -17.29 8.19 6.40
N TRP A 137 -16.55 7.62 7.36
CA TRP A 137 -15.59 6.55 7.12
C TRP A 137 -16.19 5.21 7.49
N LYS A 138 -16.13 4.25 6.57
CA LYS A 138 -16.52 2.86 6.83
C LYS A 138 -15.30 1.98 6.95
N ARG A 139 -15.32 1.09 7.96
CA ARG A 139 -14.31 0.06 8.17
C ARG A 139 -14.83 -1.28 7.68
N ARG A 140 -14.01 -1.98 6.90
CA ARG A 140 -14.27 -3.37 6.47
C ARG A 140 -13.09 -4.25 6.84
N THR A 141 -13.35 -5.38 7.49
CA THR A 141 -12.32 -6.40 7.72
C THR A 141 -12.09 -7.17 6.42
N ILE A 142 -10.84 -7.24 5.96
CA ILE A 142 -10.43 -7.99 4.76
C ILE A 142 -10.06 -9.41 5.15
N LYS A 143 -9.24 -9.57 6.21
CA LYS A 143 -8.83 -10.87 6.73
C LYS A 143 -8.58 -10.81 8.22
N ALA A 144 -9.15 -11.74 8.95
CA ALA A 144 -8.93 -11.94 10.38
C ALA A 144 -8.91 -13.45 10.66
N LEU A 145 -8.41 -13.85 11.82
CA LEU A 145 -8.59 -15.22 12.29
C LEU A 145 -10.08 -15.54 12.39
N GLN A 146 -10.49 -16.69 11.88
CA GLN A 146 -11.81 -17.21 12.20
C GLN A 146 -11.85 -17.52 13.70
N PRO A 147 -12.96 -17.23 14.39
CA PRO A 147 -13.13 -17.72 15.75
C PRO A 147 -13.01 -19.24 15.72
N THR A 148 -12.05 -19.78 16.48
CA THR A 148 -12.03 -21.21 16.74
C THR A 148 -13.33 -21.54 17.44
N GLY A 149 -14.18 -22.36 16.82
CA GLY A 149 -15.43 -22.81 17.44
C GLY A 149 -15.12 -23.39 18.82
N ALA A 150 -15.80 -22.86 19.84
CA ALA A 150 -15.83 -23.43 21.18
C ALA A 150 -16.71 -24.69 21.19
#